data_AF-D4XDE0-F1
#
_entry.id   AF-D4XDE0-F1
#
_cell.length_a   1.000
_cell.length_b   1.000
_cell.length_c   1.000
_cell.angle_alpha   90.00
_cell.angle_beta   90.00
_cell.angle_gamma   90.00
#
_symmetry.space_group_name_H-M   'P 1'
#
loop_
_entity.id
_entity.type
_entity.pdbx_description
1 polymer ?
#
loop_
_entity_poly.entity_id
_entity_poly.type
_entity_poly.pdbx_seq_one_letter_code
_entity_poly.pdbx_strand_id
1 'polypeptide(L)'
;MSIPAPAPRRRSALGTTLAVLLVLIALVAILAFAATRMVEQRIYSLLGPRSQVGDISVGLRQVVLTDVTVPGAAGQAAASAKRVMLEPEWTSFLRHEAVFHTVVVEGFDFAVVRGGEGDMEIAPALQSAMHANDNRARERMPIRIGDLVLRDGRLDFLDAVVSKPPHRIPFQNVQARLNPVAIPGEGAHSDMEFSGEVQDNRNGKSTVRAQGWVAIGGTDAEMKVAVRNMDVRYAAPYLSENGAGTLSGGAMDLDMTTAIAKRDLRASGTVALRDLKFSGDGSVFSLPRKAVLAAMKDKTGALRFEFALRGSLDNPKFSVTRGFAAQVAQGFGRAIGVGAEGAAEGVTGAVKELGNALSDLLSP
;
A
#
# COMPACT_ATOMS: atom_id res chain seq x y z
N MET A 1 40.65 62.03 -62.70
CA MET A 1 39.56 61.14 -62.25
C MET A 1 40.02 60.46 -60.97
N SER A 2 39.45 60.86 -59.83
CA SER A 2 39.76 60.30 -58.50
C SER A 2 38.43 59.88 -57.88
N ILE A 3 38.28 58.60 -57.59
CA ILE A 3 37.05 57.96 -57.11
C ILE A 3 36.80 58.38 -55.65
N PRO A 4 35.57 58.79 -55.26
CA PRO A 4 35.29 59.16 -53.87
C PRO A 4 35.27 57.92 -52.97
N ALA A 5 35.85 58.05 -51.77
CA ALA A 5 35.92 57.00 -50.76
C ALA A 5 34.52 56.67 -50.19
N PRO A 6 34.19 55.38 -49.94
CA PRO A 6 32.89 54.99 -49.39
C PRO A 6 32.77 55.37 -47.91
N ALA A 7 31.62 55.96 -47.54
CA ALA A 7 31.29 56.36 -46.17
C ALA A 7 31.19 55.14 -45.21
N PRO A 8 31.60 55.28 -43.94
CA PRO A 8 31.53 54.19 -42.97
C PRO A 8 30.06 53.86 -42.62
N ARG A 9 29.63 52.64 -42.93
CA ARG A 9 28.33 52.09 -42.52
C ARG A 9 28.22 52.08 -40.99
N ARG A 10 27.47 53.02 -40.41
CA ARG A 10 27.06 52.99 -38.99
C ARG A 10 26.25 51.70 -38.75
N ARG A 11 26.85 50.72 -38.06
CA ARG A 11 26.13 49.56 -37.53
C ARG A 11 25.08 50.06 -36.54
N SER A 12 23.80 49.86 -36.85
CA SER A 12 22.69 50.25 -35.99
C SER A 12 22.72 49.41 -34.70
N ALA A 13 22.92 50.06 -33.55
CA ALA A 13 22.96 49.41 -32.24
C ALA A 13 21.68 48.60 -31.93
N LEU A 14 20.55 49.01 -32.51
CA LEU A 14 19.26 48.30 -32.44
C LEU A 14 19.27 46.95 -33.18
N GLY A 15 20.02 46.84 -34.28
CA GLY A 15 20.16 45.60 -35.03
C GLY A 15 21.01 44.57 -34.28
N THR A 16 22.05 45.02 -33.57
CA THR A 16 22.90 44.14 -32.75
C THR A 16 22.20 43.64 -31.50
N THR A 17 21.40 44.47 -30.82
CA THR A 17 20.61 44.03 -29.66
C THR A 17 19.53 43.02 -30.04
N LEU A 18 18.86 43.23 -31.18
CA LEU A 18 17.85 42.30 -31.68
C LEU A 18 18.47 40.94 -32.08
N ALA A 19 19.65 40.96 -32.71
CA ALA A 19 20.37 39.74 -33.07
C ALA A 19 20.80 38.93 -31.83
N VAL A 20 21.29 39.60 -30.78
CA VAL A 20 21.67 38.93 -29.51
C VAL A 20 20.45 38.33 -28.80
N LEU A 21 19.31 39.03 -28.79
CA LEU A 21 18.07 38.52 -28.19
C LEU A 21 17.57 37.26 -28.93
N LEU A 22 17.62 37.27 -30.26
CA LEU A 22 17.22 36.11 -31.08
C LEU A 22 18.12 34.90 -30.85
N VAL A 23 19.43 35.10 -30.67
CA VAL A 23 20.38 34.04 -30.34
C VAL A 23 20.12 33.48 -28.93
N LEU A 24 19.79 34.33 -27.95
CA LEU A 24 19.41 33.88 -26.60
C LEU A 24 18.11 33.09 -26.61
N ILE A 25 17.10 33.53 -27.35
CA ILE A 25 15.83 32.80 -27.51
C ILE A 25 16.07 31.46 -28.21
N ALA A 26 16.87 31.44 -29.28
CA ALA A 26 17.24 30.21 -29.98
C ALA A 26 18.02 29.26 -29.06
N LEU A 27 18.94 29.79 -28.23
CA LEU A 27 19.69 29.00 -27.26
C LEU A 27 18.77 28.41 -26.18
N VAL A 28 17.83 29.20 -25.64
CA VAL A 28 16.82 28.71 -24.70
C VAL A 28 15.92 27.66 -25.35
N ALA A 29 15.51 27.85 -26.61
CA ALA A 29 14.72 26.88 -27.34
C ALA A 29 15.49 25.58 -27.65
N ILE A 30 16.78 25.68 -28.00
CA ILE A 30 17.67 24.53 -28.22
C ILE A 30 17.92 23.81 -26.89
N LEU A 31 18.11 24.52 -25.79
CA LEU A 31 18.27 23.95 -24.45
C LEU A 31 16.98 23.29 -23.97
N ALA A 32 15.81 23.88 -24.22
CA ALA A 32 14.51 23.29 -23.92
C ALA A 32 14.25 22.03 -24.76
N PHE A 33 14.61 22.06 -26.05
CA PHE A 33 14.52 20.91 -26.96
C PHE A 33 15.55 19.81 -26.64
N ALA A 34 16.75 20.18 -26.18
CA ALA A 34 17.73 19.23 -25.67
C ALA A 34 17.27 18.63 -24.34
N ALA A 35 16.64 19.42 -23.47
CA ALA A 35 16.06 18.96 -22.21
C ALA A 35 14.93 17.96 -22.45
N THR A 36 14.00 18.19 -23.39
CA THR A 36 12.95 17.22 -23.73
C THR A 36 13.54 15.91 -24.23
N ARG A 37 14.51 15.96 -25.16
CA ARG A 37 15.21 14.77 -25.67
C ARG A 37 16.03 14.03 -24.61
N MET A 38 16.71 14.75 -23.72
CA MET A 38 17.45 14.15 -22.60
C MET A 38 16.50 13.54 -21.57
N VAL A 39 15.36 14.18 -21.30
CA VAL A 39 14.32 13.67 -20.41
C VAL A 39 13.70 12.40 -20.98
N GLU A 40 13.35 12.38 -22.27
CA GLU A 40 12.90 11.16 -22.97
C GLU A 40 13.92 10.03 -22.85
N GLN A 41 15.17 10.28 -23.23
CA GLN A 41 16.25 9.28 -23.13
C GLN A 41 16.48 8.82 -21.70
N ARG A 42 16.38 9.73 -20.71
CA ARG A 42 16.55 9.40 -19.30
C ARG A 42 15.36 8.59 -18.76
N ILE A 43 14.13 8.94 -19.14
CA ILE A 43 12.91 8.20 -18.76
C ILE A 43 12.98 6.77 -19.32
N TYR A 44 13.32 6.58 -20.60
CA TYR A 44 13.51 5.23 -21.15
C TYR A 44 14.69 4.49 -20.50
N SER A 45 15.73 5.22 -20.07
CA SER A 45 16.84 4.62 -19.30
C SER A 45 16.53 4.30 -17.83
N LEU A 46 15.41 4.81 -17.28
CA LEU A 46 14.99 4.56 -15.89
C LEU A 46 13.86 3.54 -15.83
N LEU A 47 12.91 3.62 -16.77
CA LEU A 47 11.79 2.68 -16.90
C LEU A 47 12.17 1.44 -17.72
N GLY A 48 13.41 1.34 -18.22
CA GLY A 48 13.88 0.19 -18.98
C GLY A 48 13.33 0.12 -20.43
N PRO A 49 13.99 -0.67 -21.29
CA PRO A 49 13.76 -0.64 -22.75
C PRO A 49 12.40 -1.20 -23.19
N ARG A 50 11.64 -1.84 -22.29
CA ARG A 50 10.32 -2.40 -22.60
C ARG A 50 9.16 -1.50 -22.17
N SER A 51 9.44 -0.40 -21.47
CA SER A 51 8.39 0.51 -21.02
C SER A 51 7.91 1.41 -22.14
N GLN A 52 6.60 1.63 -22.15
CA GLN A 52 5.92 2.46 -23.12
C GLN A 52 5.40 3.70 -22.40
N VAL A 53 5.61 4.86 -23.02
CA VAL A 53 5.04 6.13 -22.60
C VAL A 53 4.39 6.72 -23.83
N GLY A 54 3.09 6.98 -23.77
CA GLY A 54 2.32 7.47 -24.91
C GLY A 54 2.71 8.89 -25.31
N ASP A 55 2.78 9.79 -24.34
CA ASP A 55 3.19 11.19 -24.54
C ASP A 55 4.01 11.71 -23.36
N ILE A 56 4.97 12.60 -23.66
CA ILE A 56 5.84 13.25 -22.68
C ILE A 56 5.77 14.76 -22.90
N SER A 57 5.18 15.46 -21.94
CA SER A 57 5.12 16.92 -21.94
C SER A 57 6.06 17.48 -20.87
N VAL A 58 7.10 18.20 -21.31
CA VAL A 58 8.08 18.84 -20.41
C VAL A 58 7.79 20.34 -20.35
N GLY A 59 7.33 20.80 -19.19
CA GLY A 59 7.20 22.22 -18.86
C GLY A 59 8.34 22.69 -17.96
N LEU A 60 8.43 24.01 -17.77
CA LEU A 60 9.44 24.62 -16.87
C LEU A 60 9.24 24.27 -15.39
N ARG A 61 8.03 23.85 -14.99
CA ARG A 61 7.68 23.54 -13.59
C ARG A 61 7.32 22.08 -13.37
N GLN A 62 6.80 21.42 -14.39
CA GLN A 62 6.28 20.07 -14.30
C GLN A 62 6.65 19.26 -15.53
N VAL A 63 6.83 17.96 -15.36
CA VAL A 63 6.90 16.96 -16.42
C VAL A 63 5.66 16.08 -16.30
N VAL A 64 4.94 15.90 -17.40
CA VAL A 64 3.74 15.06 -17.46
C VAL A 64 4.00 13.89 -18.40
N LEU A 65 3.83 12.69 -17.89
CA LEU A 65 3.84 11.45 -18.67
C LEU A 65 2.41 10.95 -18.82
N THR A 66 2.00 10.62 -20.03
CA THR A 66 0.65 10.08 -20.32
C THR A 66 0.77 8.65 -20.83
N ASP A 67 -0.16 7.79 -20.39
CA ASP A 67 -0.26 6.37 -20.76
C ASP A 67 1.06 5.62 -20.54
N VAL A 68 1.53 5.63 -19.29
CA VAL A 68 2.75 4.94 -18.87
C VAL A 68 2.44 3.47 -18.63
N THR A 69 3.19 2.58 -19.27
CA THR A 69 3.11 1.13 -19.08
C THR A 69 4.50 0.55 -18.90
N VAL A 70 4.69 -0.17 -17.80
CA VAL A 70 5.89 -0.94 -17.50
C VAL A 70 5.51 -2.42 -17.51
N PRO A 71 5.91 -3.19 -18.54
CA PRO A 71 5.58 -4.61 -18.60
C PRO A 71 6.32 -5.36 -17.48
N GLY A 72 5.62 -6.29 -16.85
CA GLY A 72 6.22 -7.21 -15.88
C GLY A 72 7.17 -8.20 -16.56
N ALA A 73 8.14 -8.73 -15.80
CA ALA A 73 8.86 -9.92 -16.21
C ALA A 73 7.93 -11.15 -16.24
N ALA A 74 8.44 -12.31 -16.67
CA ALA A 74 7.65 -13.54 -16.68
C ALA A 74 7.10 -13.85 -15.27
N GLY A 75 5.77 -13.92 -15.13
CA GLY A 75 5.08 -14.16 -13.86
C GLY A 75 4.83 -12.92 -12.99
N GLN A 76 5.28 -11.73 -13.40
CA GLN A 76 4.99 -10.47 -12.70
C GLN A 76 3.85 -9.71 -13.39
N ALA A 77 2.95 -9.14 -12.59
CA ALA A 77 1.94 -8.22 -13.09
C ALA A 77 2.62 -6.95 -13.64
N ALA A 78 2.11 -6.43 -14.76
CA ALA A 78 2.54 -5.15 -15.28
C ALA A 78 2.15 -4.02 -14.31
N ALA A 79 2.86 -2.88 -14.42
CA ALA A 79 2.47 -1.64 -13.77
C ALA A 79 2.09 -0.61 -14.82
N SER A 80 1.04 0.16 -14.58
CA SER A 80 0.64 1.24 -15.49
C SER A 80 0.09 2.45 -14.75
N ALA A 81 0.04 3.59 -15.44
CA ALA A 81 -0.60 4.80 -14.98
C ALA A 81 -1.10 5.61 -16.18
N LYS A 82 -2.30 6.18 -16.06
CA LYS A 82 -2.84 7.09 -17.10
C LYS A 82 -2.06 8.38 -17.18
N ARG A 83 -1.66 8.92 -16.02
CA ARG A 83 -0.91 10.18 -15.95
C ARG A 83 0.06 10.18 -14.77
N VAL A 84 1.29 10.62 -15.02
CA VAL A 84 2.30 10.86 -13.99
C VAL A 84 2.75 12.31 -14.11
N MET A 85 2.54 13.10 -13.06
CA MET A 85 2.95 14.49 -12.97
C MET A 85 4.10 14.60 -11.99
N LEU A 86 5.22 15.13 -12.44
CA LEU A 86 6.46 15.27 -11.69
C LEU A 86 6.78 16.75 -11.59
N GLU A 87 7.00 17.27 -10.38
CA GLU A 87 7.51 18.62 -10.16
C GLU A 87 9.00 18.56 -9.77
N PRO A 88 9.93 18.55 -10.74
CA PRO A 88 11.36 18.43 -10.46
C PRO A 88 11.95 19.71 -9.90
N GLU A 89 12.90 19.58 -8.98
CA GLU A 89 13.77 20.67 -8.57
C GLU A 89 15.00 20.72 -9.48
N TRP A 90 14.91 21.45 -10.60
CA TRP A 90 15.91 21.46 -11.67
C TRP A 90 17.35 21.75 -11.20
N THR A 91 17.53 22.57 -10.17
CA THR A 91 18.84 22.89 -9.60
C THR A 91 19.51 21.69 -8.94
N SER A 92 18.74 20.76 -8.37
CA SER A 92 19.24 19.53 -7.74
C SER A 92 19.72 18.51 -8.78
N PHE A 93 19.13 18.48 -9.97
CA PHE A 93 19.60 17.61 -11.07
C PHE A 93 21.01 17.97 -11.55
N LEU A 94 21.40 19.25 -11.48
CA LEU A 94 22.78 19.70 -11.76
C LEU A 94 23.80 19.16 -10.75
N ARG A 95 23.34 18.73 -9.57
CA ARG A 95 24.15 18.15 -8.48
C ARG A 95 24.10 16.62 -8.45
N HIS A 96 23.57 15.97 -9.49
CA HIS A 96 23.38 14.51 -9.55
C HIS A 96 22.44 13.99 -8.45
N GLU A 97 21.39 14.74 -8.13
CA GLU A 97 20.30 14.32 -7.25
C GLU A 97 18.95 14.41 -7.97
N ALA A 98 18.11 13.38 -7.84
CA ALA A 98 16.75 13.40 -8.37
C ALA A 98 15.80 13.87 -7.28
N VAL A 99 15.54 15.18 -7.24
CA VAL A 99 14.64 15.79 -6.25
C VAL A 99 13.36 16.22 -6.93
N PHE A 100 12.23 15.80 -6.36
CA PHE A 100 10.89 16.18 -6.79
C PHE A 100 10.14 16.78 -5.61
N HIS A 101 9.51 17.95 -5.80
CA HIS A 101 8.62 18.52 -4.78
C HIS A 101 7.35 17.66 -4.65
N THR A 102 6.76 17.30 -5.77
CA THR A 102 5.55 16.48 -5.82
C THR A 102 5.61 15.51 -6.99
N VAL A 103 5.15 14.28 -6.75
CA VAL A 103 4.89 13.26 -7.75
C VAL A 103 3.44 12.82 -7.60
N VAL A 104 2.63 13.05 -8.62
CA VAL A 104 1.22 12.61 -8.65
C VAL A 104 1.06 11.54 -9.72
N VAL A 105 0.52 10.38 -9.34
CA VAL A 105 0.22 9.27 -10.23
C VAL A 105 -1.29 9.07 -10.25
N GLU A 106 -1.92 9.29 -11.41
CA GLU A 106 -3.36 9.17 -11.61
C GLU A 106 -3.70 7.95 -12.45
N GLY A 107 -4.78 7.24 -12.07
CA GLY A 107 -5.27 6.08 -12.81
C GLY A 107 -4.25 4.95 -12.86
N PHE A 108 -3.53 4.73 -11.76
CA PHE A 108 -2.52 3.68 -11.66
C PHE A 108 -3.13 2.28 -11.58
N ASP A 109 -2.35 1.29 -11.95
CA ASP A 109 -2.66 -0.13 -11.79
C ASP A 109 -1.37 -0.90 -11.58
N PHE A 110 -1.18 -1.45 -10.38
CA PHE A 110 0.00 -2.24 -10.05
C PHE A 110 -0.31 -3.25 -8.92
N ALA A 111 0.60 -4.22 -8.76
CA ALA A 111 0.54 -5.17 -7.66
C ALA A 111 1.51 -4.78 -6.52
N VAL A 112 1.10 -5.07 -5.28
CA VAL A 112 1.98 -5.18 -4.12
C VAL A 112 2.06 -6.65 -3.76
N VAL A 113 3.26 -7.22 -3.82
CA VAL A 113 3.49 -8.65 -3.63
C VAL A 113 4.22 -8.85 -2.33
N ARG A 114 3.69 -9.73 -1.48
CA ARG A 114 4.43 -10.32 -0.36
C ARG A 114 4.94 -11.68 -0.80
N GLY A 115 6.25 -11.80 -0.96
CA GLY A 115 6.93 -13.02 -1.38
C GLY A 115 6.84 -14.13 -0.34
N GLY A 116 7.28 -15.33 -0.71
CA GLY A 116 7.25 -16.50 0.18
C GLY A 116 8.17 -16.36 1.42
N GLU A 117 9.17 -15.49 1.35
CA GLU A 117 10.06 -15.17 2.47
C GLU A 117 9.53 -14.00 3.32
N GLY A 118 8.38 -13.43 2.95
CA GLY A 118 7.74 -12.31 3.64
C GLY A 118 8.26 -10.94 3.24
N ASP A 119 9.16 -10.88 2.25
CA ASP A 119 9.62 -9.67 1.57
C ASP A 119 8.46 -8.97 0.86
N MET A 120 8.49 -7.64 0.84
CA MET A 120 7.43 -6.80 0.28
C MET A 120 7.95 -6.08 -0.97
N GLU A 121 7.33 -6.36 -2.11
CA GLU A 121 7.63 -5.73 -3.39
C GLU A 121 6.45 -4.86 -3.84
N ILE A 122 6.66 -3.55 -3.94
CA ILE A 122 5.67 -2.61 -4.48
C ILE A 122 5.97 -2.38 -5.96
N ALA A 123 4.98 -2.65 -6.83
CA ALA A 123 5.13 -2.58 -8.28
C ALA A 123 6.39 -3.32 -8.80
N PRO A 124 6.46 -4.67 -8.66
CA PRO A 124 7.64 -5.45 -9.04
C PRO A 124 8.14 -5.21 -10.47
N ALA A 125 7.23 -4.96 -11.42
CA ALA A 125 7.58 -4.60 -12.79
C ALA A 125 8.40 -3.31 -12.86
N LEU A 126 8.02 -2.29 -12.10
CA LEU A 126 8.74 -1.02 -12.01
C LEU A 126 10.11 -1.21 -11.37
N GLN A 127 10.19 -1.96 -10.26
CA GLN A 127 11.47 -2.26 -9.61
C GLN A 127 12.42 -3.00 -10.55
N SER A 128 11.93 -4.05 -11.20
CA SER A 128 12.72 -4.85 -12.16
C SER A 128 13.21 -4.00 -13.33
N ALA A 129 12.37 -3.09 -13.82
CA ALA A 129 12.72 -2.18 -14.88
C ALA A 129 13.80 -1.15 -14.48
N MET A 130 13.74 -0.66 -13.23
CA MET A 130 14.78 0.19 -12.65
C MET A 130 16.09 -0.58 -12.44
N HIS A 131 16.00 -1.84 -11.99
CA HIS A 131 17.16 -2.71 -11.73
C HIS A 131 17.84 -3.24 -13.00
N ALA A 132 17.10 -3.47 -14.09
CA ALA A 132 17.67 -3.95 -15.36
C ALA A 132 18.71 -2.99 -15.95
N ASN A 133 18.70 -1.72 -15.53
CA ASN A 133 19.68 -0.71 -15.93
C ASN A 133 20.93 -0.63 -15.01
N ASP A 134 21.00 -1.44 -13.94
CA ASP A 134 22.12 -1.47 -12.98
C ASP A 134 23.43 -2.07 -13.53
N ASN A 135 23.43 -2.69 -14.73
CA ASN A 135 24.67 -3.16 -15.37
C ASN A 135 25.66 -2.01 -15.71
N ARG A 136 25.31 -0.76 -15.44
CA ARG A 136 26.24 0.37 -15.35
C ARG A 136 26.34 0.83 -13.89
N ALA A 137 27.26 0.23 -13.13
CA ALA A 137 27.61 0.54 -11.75
C ALA A 137 28.20 1.96 -11.51
N ARG A 138 27.67 3.00 -12.17
CA ARG A 138 27.95 4.40 -11.83
C ARG A 138 26.79 4.92 -11.00
N GLU A 139 27.03 4.94 -9.69
CA GLU A 139 26.32 5.71 -8.65
C GLU A 139 24.80 5.85 -8.87
N ARG A 140 24.02 5.01 -8.16
CA ARG A 140 22.58 5.21 -8.06
C ARG A 140 22.32 6.61 -7.49
N MET A 141 21.86 7.50 -8.35
CA MET A 141 21.45 8.85 -7.98
C MET A 141 20.36 8.77 -6.90
N PRO A 142 20.56 9.37 -5.72
CA PRO A 142 19.54 9.41 -4.69
C PRO A 142 18.26 10.08 -5.22
N ILE A 143 17.12 9.48 -4.92
CA ILE A 143 15.80 10.02 -5.27
C ILE A 143 15.15 10.52 -3.99
N ARG A 144 14.69 11.77 -4.02
CA ARG A 144 13.90 12.38 -2.94
C ARG A 144 12.63 12.95 -3.52
N ILE A 145 11.50 12.60 -2.92
CA ILE A 145 10.18 13.10 -3.28
C ILE A 145 9.60 13.72 -2.02
N GLY A 146 9.29 15.02 -2.07
CA GLY A 146 8.62 15.69 -0.95
C GLY A 146 7.23 15.10 -0.71
N ASP A 147 6.47 14.88 -1.77
CA ASP A 147 5.08 14.42 -1.70
C ASP A 147 4.75 13.46 -2.83
N LEU A 148 4.50 12.20 -2.51
CA LEU A 148 4.04 11.18 -3.45
C LEU A 148 2.53 10.97 -3.27
N VAL A 149 1.75 11.25 -4.30
CA VAL A 149 0.29 11.13 -4.29
C VAL A 149 -0.16 10.16 -5.36
N LEU A 150 -0.91 9.13 -4.97
CA LEU A 150 -1.55 8.17 -5.85
C LEU A 150 -3.05 8.44 -5.86
N ARG A 151 -3.68 8.56 -7.04
CA ARG A 151 -5.13 8.85 -7.17
C ARG A 151 -5.83 7.94 -8.17
N ASP A 152 -7.07 7.62 -7.85
CA ASP A 152 -8.05 6.97 -8.73
C ASP A 152 -7.54 5.71 -9.42
N GLY A 153 -6.75 4.91 -8.68
CA GLY A 153 -6.10 3.71 -9.22
C GLY A 153 -6.67 2.39 -8.70
N ARG A 154 -6.04 1.32 -9.15
CA ARG A 154 -6.24 -0.07 -8.71
C ARG A 154 -4.95 -0.59 -8.12
N LEU A 155 -5.08 -1.43 -7.10
CA LEU A 155 -3.96 -2.07 -6.43
C LEU A 155 -4.33 -3.50 -6.11
N ASP A 156 -3.55 -4.46 -6.59
CA ASP A 156 -3.70 -5.85 -6.20
C ASP A 156 -2.68 -6.21 -5.12
N PHE A 157 -3.14 -6.53 -3.91
CA PHE A 157 -2.27 -7.09 -2.89
C PHE A 157 -2.24 -8.62 -3.04
N LEU A 158 -1.05 -9.18 -3.26
CA LEU A 158 -0.83 -10.61 -3.48
C LEU A 158 0.06 -11.15 -2.36
N ASP A 159 -0.48 -11.97 -1.46
CA ASP A 159 0.26 -12.55 -0.33
C ASP A 159 0.53 -14.04 -0.54
N ALA A 160 1.79 -14.39 -0.82
CA ALA A 160 2.23 -15.77 -1.04
C ALA A 160 2.61 -16.51 0.27
N VAL A 161 2.64 -15.81 1.41
CA VAL A 161 2.93 -16.41 2.73
C VAL A 161 1.72 -17.18 3.24
N VAL A 162 0.51 -16.66 3.03
CA VAL A 162 -0.72 -17.21 3.63
C VAL A 162 -1.44 -18.24 2.76
N SER A 163 -1.17 -18.29 1.45
CA SER A 163 -1.75 -19.31 0.58
C SER A 163 -0.93 -19.57 -0.68
N LYS A 164 -1.14 -20.75 -1.28
CA LYS A 164 -0.66 -21.11 -2.62
C LYS A 164 -1.85 -21.59 -3.46
N PRO A 165 -2.23 -20.92 -4.55
CA PRO A 165 -1.63 -19.71 -5.13
C PRO A 165 -1.71 -18.48 -4.19
N PRO A 166 -0.94 -17.40 -4.46
CA PRO A 166 -0.93 -16.20 -3.62
C PRO A 166 -2.33 -15.64 -3.39
N HIS A 167 -2.62 -15.27 -2.15
CA HIS A 167 -3.92 -14.71 -1.76
C HIS A 167 -4.06 -13.30 -2.32
N ARG A 168 -5.09 -13.07 -3.14
CA ARG A 168 -5.33 -11.80 -3.82
C ARG A 168 -6.40 -10.96 -3.09
N ILE A 169 -6.06 -9.73 -2.74
CA ILE A 169 -6.99 -8.71 -2.26
C ILE A 169 -6.98 -7.55 -3.27
N PRO A 170 -7.99 -7.46 -4.15
CA PRO A 170 -8.05 -6.42 -5.16
C PRO A 170 -8.67 -5.14 -4.60
N PHE A 171 -7.97 -4.02 -4.76
CA PHE A 171 -8.45 -2.69 -4.40
C PHE A 171 -8.73 -1.84 -5.64
N GLN A 172 -9.76 -1.01 -5.55
CA GLN A 172 -10.14 -0.01 -6.55
C GLN A 172 -10.42 1.33 -5.88
N ASN A 173 -10.52 2.39 -6.69
CA ASN A 173 -10.72 3.77 -6.22
C ASN A 173 -9.66 4.16 -5.17
N VAL A 174 -8.43 3.67 -5.38
CA VAL A 174 -7.35 3.81 -4.42
C VAL A 174 -6.80 5.24 -4.46
N GLN A 175 -6.69 5.84 -3.29
CA GLN A 175 -5.98 7.08 -3.04
C GLN A 175 -4.93 6.82 -1.97
N ALA A 176 -3.70 7.26 -2.20
CA ALA A 176 -2.65 7.15 -1.20
C ALA A 176 -1.73 8.36 -1.25
N ARG A 177 -1.09 8.66 -0.13
CA ARG A 177 -0.13 9.74 0.02
C ARG A 177 1.03 9.26 0.87
N LEU A 178 2.24 9.63 0.49
CA LEU A 178 3.46 9.33 1.25
C LEU A 178 4.37 10.56 1.25
N ASN A 179 4.79 11.03 2.42
CA ASN A 179 5.54 12.28 2.57
C ASN A 179 6.50 12.23 3.78
N PRO A 180 7.82 12.42 3.59
CA PRO A 180 8.58 12.39 2.34
C PRO A 180 8.92 10.96 1.89
N VAL A 181 9.35 10.77 0.65
CA VAL A 181 9.91 9.50 0.15
C VAL A 181 11.38 9.69 -0.21
N ALA A 182 12.24 8.80 0.29
CA ALA A 182 13.65 8.76 -0.05
C ALA A 182 14.05 7.37 -0.56
N ILE A 183 14.86 7.31 -1.61
CA ILE A 183 15.43 6.09 -2.16
C ILE A 183 16.94 6.32 -2.39
N PRO A 184 17.84 5.61 -1.68
CA PRO A 184 17.54 4.66 -0.61
C PRO A 184 16.90 5.36 0.61
N GLY A 185 16.04 4.64 1.33
CA GLY A 185 15.22 5.22 2.40
C GLY A 185 15.92 5.37 3.74
N GLU A 186 16.89 4.51 4.05
CA GLU A 186 17.71 4.54 5.29
C GLU A 186 16.95 4.76 6.61
N GLY A 187 15.68 4.33 6.68
CA GLY A 187 14.82 4.48 7.86
C GLY A 187 14.13 5.85 7.99
N ALA A 188 14.12 6.66 6.93
CA ALA A 188 13.49 7.97 6.93
C ALA A 188 12.01 7.89 7.31
N HIS A 189 11.60 8.72 8.26
CA HIS A 189 10.19 8.83 8.68
C HIS A 189 9.35 9.42 7.56
N SER A 190 8.23 8.77 7.25
CA SER A 190 7.32 9.16 6.19
C SER A 190 5.87 8.99 6.63
N ASP A 191 5.12 10.09 6.61
CA ASP A 191 3.69 10.09 6.83
C ASP A 191 3.00 9.40 5.66
N MET A 192 2.06 8.51 5.97
CA MET A 192 1.31 7.71 5.02
C MET A 192 -0.19 7.90 5.24
N GLU A 193 -0.91 8.04 4.13
CA GLU A 193 -2.36 7.91 4.08
C GLU A 193 -2.74 6.94 2.95
N PHE A 194 -3.77 6.15 3.17
CA PHE A 194 -4.34 5.23 2.20
C PHE A 194 -5.86 5.18 2.36
N SER A 195 -6.57 5.17 1.25
CA SER A 195 -7.99 4.81 1.20
C SER A 195 -8.30 4.06 -0.08
N GLY A 196 -9.23 3.12 -0.01
CA GLY A 196 -9.67 2.35 -1.17
C GLY A 196 -10.87 1.49 -0.86
N GLU A 197 -11.38 0.82 -1.89
CA GLU A 197 -12.51 -0.09 -1.82
C GLU A 197 -12.05 -1.47 -2.28
N VAL A 198 -12.49 -2.53 -1.60
CA VAL A 198 -12.19 -3.90 -2.05
C VAL A 198 -13.14 -4.25 -3.20
N GLN A 199 -12.56 -4.59 -4.35
CA GLN A 199 -13.29 -5.07 -5.52
C GLN A 199 -13.87 -6.48 -5.27
N ASP A 200 -14.94 -6.85 -5.98
CA ASP A 200 -15.61 -8.15 -5.85
C ASP A 200 -16.14 -8.48 -4.44
N ASN A 201 -16.40 -7.43 -3.65
CA ASN A 201 -16.94 -7.56 -2.31
C ASN A 201 -18.42 -7.99 -2.33
N ARG A 202 -18.73 -9.17 -1.76
CA ARG A 202 -20.09 -9.75 -1.79
C ARG A 202 -21.09 -9.05 -0.87
N ASN A 203 -20.62 -8.20 0.04
CA ASN A 203 -21.46 -7.49 1.01
C ASN A 203 -21.83 -6.06 0.56
N GLY A 204 -21.56 -5.70 -0.70
CA GLY A 204 -21.77 -4.36 -1.23
C GLY A 204 -20.51 -3.48 -1.15
N LYS A 205 -20.67 -2.17 -0.96
CA LYS A 205 -19.52 -1.25 -0.88
C LYS A 205 -18.68 -1.53 0.37
N SER A 206 -17.38 -1.75 0.20
CA SER A 206 -16.40 -1.86 1.30
C SER A 206 -15.45 -0.67 1.28
N THR A 207 -14.91 -0.30 2.43
CA THR A 207 -13.88 0.76 2.52
C THR A 207 -12.74 0.31 3.41
N VAL A 208 -11.53 0.58 2.97
CA VAL A 208 -10.30 0.44 3.76
C VAL A 208 -9.65 1.81 3.84
N ARG A 209 -9.27 2.22 5.04
CA ARG A 209 -8.47 3.42 5.30
C ARG A 209 -7.29 3.06 6.19
N ALA A 210 -6.14 3.63 5.91
CA ALA A 210 -4.98 3.58 6.79
C ALA A 210 -4.33 4.96 6.86
N GLN A 211 -3.82 5.32 8.03
CA GLN A 211 -3.09 6.57 8.24
C GLN A 211 -2.04 6.40 9.34
N GLY A 212 -0.94 7.13 9.25
CA GLY A 212 0.13 7.10 10.25
C GLY A 212 1.47 7.37 9.61
N TRP A 213 2.53 6.71 10.07
CA TRP A 213 3.88 6.86 9.53
C TRP A 213 4.61 5.53 9.40
N VAL A 214 5.56 5.47 8.48
CA VAL A 214 6.46 4.34 8.24
C VAL A 214 7.90 4.81 8.10
N ALA A 215 8.86 3.98 8.50
CA ALA A 215 10.28 4.19 8.23
C ALA A 215 10.65 3.58 6.86
N ILE A 216 10.95 4.42 5.85
CA ILE A 216 11.28 3.95 4.50
C ILE A 216 12.59 3.16 4.52
N GLY A 217 12.55 1.89 4.10
CA GLY A 217 13.71 0.99 4.18
C GLY A 217 13.99 0.45 5.60
N GLY A 218 13.12 0.74 6.57
CA GLY A 218 13.16 0.18 7.92
C GLY A 218 11.89 -0.64 8.22
N THR A 219 11.72 -1.01 9.49
CA THR A 219 10.54 -1.75 9.98
C THR A 219 9.64 -0.94 10.90
N ASP A 220 10.14 0.18 11.43
CA ASP A 220 9.41 0.97 12.41
C ASP A 220 8.24 1.70 11.75
N ALA A 221 7.10 1.72 12.41
CA ALA A 221 5.86 2.30 11.89
C ALA A 221 4.84 2.52 13.00
N GLU A 222 3.94 3.47 12.81
CA GLU A 222 2.70 3.59 13.58
C GLU A 222 1.54 3.80 12.62
N MET A 223 0.49 2.99 12.71
CA MET A 223 -0.61 3.02 11.75
C MET A 223 -1.94 2.82 12.46
N LYS A 224 -2.96 3.56 12.02
CA LYS A 224 -4.37 3.31 12.30
C LYS A 224 -5.04 2.82 11.05
N VAL A 225 -5.69 1.66 11.13
CA VAL A 225 -6.38 1.01 10.01
C VAL A 225 -7.85 0.87 10.36
N ALA A 226 -8.72 1.28 9.44
CA ALA A 226 -10.17 1.13 9.53
C ALA A 226 -10.69 0.41 8.28
N VAL A 227 -11.28 -0.76 8.47
CA VAL A 227 -11.96 -1.54 7.43
C VAL A 227 -13.45 -1.56 7.72
N ARG A 228 -14.29 -1.37 6.71
CA ARG A 228 -15.75 -1.45 6.82
C ARG A 228 -16.32 -2.33 5.73
N ASN A 229 -17.21 -3.22 6.14
CA ASN A 229 -18.03 -4.06 5.30
C ASN A 229 -17.24 -4.95 4.32
N MET A 230 -16.03 -5.35 4.69
CA MET A 230 -15.20 -6.23 3.87
C MET A 230 -15.66 -7.68 4.00
N ASP A 231 -15.70 -8.41 2.89
CA ASP A 231 -15.97 -9.84 2.88
C ASP A 231 -14.90 -10.58 3.68
N VAL A 232 -15.34 -11.34 4.67
CA VAL A 232 -14.45 -12.06 5.59
C VAL A 232 -13.53 -13.04 4.87
N ARG A 233 -13.86 -13.48 3.64
CA ARG A 233 -12.99 -14.32 2.81
C ARG A 233 -11.63 -13.67 2.53
N TYR A 234 -11.54 -12.34 2.49
CA TYR A 234 -10.25 -11.66 2.32
C TYR A 234 -9.39 -11.71 3.58
N ALA A 235 -10.00 -11.87 4.75
CA ALA A 235 -9.30 -12.02 6.03
C ALA A 235 -9.08 -13.48 6.45
N ALA A 236 -9.89 -14.42 5.94
CA ALA A 236 -9.91 -15.81 6.38
C ALA A 236 -8.53 -16.51 6.32
N PRO A 237 -7.67 -16.32 5.28
CA PRO A 237 -6.34 -16.93 5.26
C PRO A 237 -5.46 -16.52 6.45
N TYR A 238 -5.57 -15.26 6.89
CA TYR A 238 -4.82 -14.71 8.04
C TYR A 238 -5.36 -15.18 9.40
N LEU A 239 -6.55 -15.77 9.42
CA LEU A 239 -7.22 -16.25 10.63
C LEU A 239 -7.25 -17.79 10.70
N SER A 240 -6.62 -18.46 9.74
CA SER A 240 -6.63 -19.93 9.61
C SER A 240 -6.08 -20.63 10.85
N GLU A 241 -4.97 -20.15 11.41
CA GLU A 241 -4.38 -20.67 12.65
C GLU A 241 -5.30 -20.51 13.87
N ASN A 242 -6.24 -19.56 13.83
CA ASN A 242 -7.23 -19.33 14.89
C ASN A 242 -8.56 -20.09 14.65
N GLY A 243 -8.51 -21.15 13.83
CA GLY A 243 -9.66 -22.00 13.49
C GLY A 243 -10.60 -21.42 12.43
N ALA A 244 -10.42 -20.15 12.04
CA ALA A 244 -11.36 -19.43 11.19
C ALA A 244 -11.22 -19.73 9.69
N GLY A 245 -10.45 -20.76 9.30
CA GLY A 245 -10.26 -21.18 7.90
C GLY A 245 -11.53 -21.71 7.23
N THR A 246 -12.59 -22.00 8.01
CA THR A 246 -13.90 -22.44 7.49
C THR A 246 -14.84 -21.29 7.14
N LEU A 247 -14.45 -20.04 7.39
CA LEU A 247 -15.24 -18.86 7.04
C LEU A 247 -15.34 -18.71 5.52
N SER A 248 -16.55 -18.83 5.00
CA SER A 248 -16.85 -18.81 3.56
C SER A 248 -17.62 -17.56 3.11
N GLY A 249 -18.02 -16.70 4.05
CA GLY A 249 -18.68 -15.43 3.76
C GLY A 249 -19.15 -14.70 5.02
N GLY A 250 -19.63 -13.48 4.83
CA GLY A 250 -20.03 -12.56 5.90
C GLY A 250 -19.27 -11.24 5.79
N ALA A 251 -19.69 -10.24 6.55
CA ALA A 251 -19.09 -8.91 6.57
C ALA A 251 -18.22 -8.70 7.80
N MET A 252 -17.09 -8.03 7.62
CA MET A 252 -16.13 -7.68 8.66
C MET A 252 -15.90 -6.17 8.68
N ASP A 253 -15.98 -5.60 9.88
CA ASP A 253 -15.39 -4.30 10.19
C ASP A 253 -14.19 -4.51 11.12
N LEU A 254 -13.16 -3.68 10.95
CA LEU A 254 -11.97 -3.66 11.78
C LEU A 254 -11.59 -2.22 12.10
N ASP A 255 -11.29 -1.93 13.36
CA ASP A 255 -10.57 -0.74 13.78
C ASP A 255 -9.32 -1.21 14.51
N MET A 256 -8.14 -0.84 14.02
CA MET A 256 -6.87 -1.32 14.55
C MET A 256 -5.87 -0.17 14.63
N THR A 257 -5.12 -0.12 15.74
CA THR A 257 -3.91 0.69 15.86
C THR A 257 -2.72 -0.26 16.03
N THR A 258 -1.68 -0.03 15.25
CA THR A 258 -0.45 -0.82 15.26
C THR A 258 0.75 0.10 15.45
N ALA A 259 1.67 -0.29 16.31
CA ALA A 259 2.97 0.36 16.49
C ALA A 259 4.06 -0.71 16.41
N ILE A 260 5.04 -0.48 15.55
CA ILE A 260 6.24 -1.30 15.39
C ILE A 260 7.43 -0.41 15.75
N ALA A 261 8.20 -0.83 16.75
CA ALA A 261 9.41 -0.12 17.14
C ALA A 261 10.49 -1.15 17.47
N LYS A 262 11.66 -1.04 16.84
CA LYS A 262 12.78 -1.97 17.05
C LYS A 262 12.36 -3.43 16.88
N ARG A 263 11.54 -3.70 15.85
CA ARG A 263 11.02 -5.03 15.53
C ARG A 263 10.08 -5.64 16.60
N ASP A 264 9.66 -4.86 17.60
CA ASP A 264 8.56 -5.21 18.49
C ASP A 264 7.25 -4.64 17.94
N LEU A 265 6.30 -5.52 17.66
CA LEU A 265 4.95 -5.17 17.21
C LEU A 265 4.00 -5.13 18.41
N ARG A 266 3.21 -4.06 18.50
CA ARG A 266 2.02 -3.95 19.33
C ARG A 266 0.84 -3.57 18.45
N ALA A 267 -0.24 -4.34 18.50
CA ALA A 267 -1.48 -4.01 17.81
C ALA A 267 -2.67 -4.16 18.76
N SER A 268 -3.65 -3.29 18.64
CA SER A 268 -4.90 -3.39 19.40
C SER A 268 -6.05 -2.87 18.58
N GLY A 269 -7.25 -3.37 18.83
CA GLY A 269 -8.38 -3.01 18.02
C GLY A 269 -9.67 -3.74 18.36
N THR A 270 -10.65 -3.49 17.51
CA THR A 270 -11.97 -4.12 17.57
C THR A 270 -12.31 -4.70 16.20
N VAL A 271 -12.80 -5.95 16.20
CA VAL A 271 -13.38 -6.60 15.02
C VAL A 271 -14.88 -6.74 15.24
N ALA A 272 -15.68 -6.47 14.22
CA ALA A 272 -17.09 -6.80 14.18
C ALA A 272 -17.39 -7.70 12.98
N LEU A 273 -18.03 -8.83 13.22
CA LEU A 273 -18.41 -9.81 12.21
C LEU A 273 -19.94 -9.91 12.10
N ARG A 274 -20.46 -9.93 10.89
CA ARG A 274 -21.90 -10.03 10.58
C ARG A 274 -22.16 -11.08 9.51
N ASP A 275 -23.34 -11.67 9.55
CA ASP A 275 -23.85 -12.61 8.53
C ASP A 275 -22.85 -13.72 8.13
N LEU A 276 -22.12 -14.26 9.11
CA LEU A 276 -21.08 -15.25 8.90
C LEU A 276 -21.63 -16.54 8.27
N LYS A 277 -20.93 -17.02 7.23
CA LYS A 277 -21.18 -18.28 6.55
C LYS A 277 -19.97 -19.20 6.72
N PHE A 278 -20.25 -20.49 6.85
CA PHE A 278 -19.25 -21.53 7.08
C PHE A 278 -19.34 -22.59 5.99
N SER A 279 -18.21 -23.06 5.48
CA SER A 279 -18.14 -24.18 4.51
C SER A 279 -18.23 -25.57 5.15
N GLY A 280 -18.20 -25.67 6.49
CA GLY A 280 -18.28 -26.94 7.23
C GLY A 280 -18.49 -26.77 8.73
N ASP A 281 -18.20 -27.81 9.51
CA ASP A 281 -18.12 -27.74 10.97
C ASP A 281 -16.75 -27.17 11.35
N GLY A 282 -16.74 -25.88 11.67
CA GLY A 282 -15.53 -25.16 12.04
C GLY A 282 -15.66 -24.41 13.36
N SER A 283 -14.56 -23.77 13.75
CA SER A 283 -14.51 -22.85 14.87
C SER A 283 -14.10 -21.46 14.38
N VAL A 284 -14.32 -20.44 15.20
CA VAL A 284 -13.78 -19.09 14.96
C VAL A 284 -13.23 -18.62 16.29
N PHE A 285 -11.92 -18.33 16.36
CA PHE A 285 -11.27 -17.91 17.60
C PHE A 285 -11.54 -18.90 18.76
N SER A 286 -11.38 -20.20 18.48
CA SER A 286 -11.64 -21.30 19.42
C SER A 286 -13.10 -21.48 19.84
N LEU A 287 -14.05 -20.69 19.33
CA LEU A 287 -15.47 -20.88 19.57
C LEU A 287 -16.08 -21.87 18.56
N PRO A 288 -16.83 -22.89 19.00
CA PRO A 288 -17.56 -23.76 18.09
C PRO A 288 -18.58 -22.99 17.25
N ARG A 289 -18.74 -23.35 15.98
CA ARG A 289 -19.70 -22.70 15.06
C ARG A 289 -21.09 -22.48 15.67
N LYS A 290 -21.62 -23.45 16.42
CA LYS A 290 -22.94 -23.34 17.06
C LYS A 290 -22.99 -22.19 18.07
N ALA A 291 -21.93 -21.99 18.86
CA ALA A 291 -21.82 -20.89 19.81
C ALA A 291 -21.70 -19.54 19.09
N VAL A 292 -20.89 -19.48 18.03
CA VAL A 292 -20.76 -18.27 17.17
C VAL A 292 -22.12 -17.86 16.59
N LEU A 293 -22.85 -18.82 16.00
CA LEU A 293 -24.18 -18.56 15.44
C LEU A 293 -25.21 -18.20 16.50
N ALA A 294 -25.11 -18.74 17.72
CA ALA A 294 -25.98 -18.39 18.84
C ALA A 294 -25.74 -16.95 19.32
N ALA A 295 -24.47 -16.54 19.47
CA ALA A 295 -24.11 -15.17 19.84
C ALA A 295 -24.56 -14.14 18.80
N MET A 296 -24.54 -14.50 17.52
CA MET A 296 -25.02 -13.63 16.44
C MET A 296 -26.54 -13.45 16.40
N LYS A 297 -27.30 -14.40 16.97
CA LYS A 297 -28.78 -14.31 17.04
C LYS A 297 -29.26 -13.34 18.11
N ASP A 298 -28.40 -12.92 19.03
CA ASP A 298 -28.77 -11.88 20.01
C ASP A 298 -28.77 -10.48 19.35
N LYS A 299 -29.59 -9.57 19.89
CA LYS A 299 -30.30 -8.45 19.22
C LYS A 299 -29.54 -7.49 18.28
N THR A 300 -28.21 -7.58 18.17
CA THR A 300 -27.39 -6.71 17.31
C THR A 300 -26.97 -7.34 15.98
N GLY A 301 -27.15 -8.65 15.79
CA GLY A 301 -26.78 -9.35 14.54
C GLY A 301 -25.28 -9.36 14.24
N ALA A 302 -24.44 -8.91 15.19
CA ALA A 302 -23.02 -8.70 15.00
C ALA A 302 -22.22 -9.24 16.18
N LEU A 303 -21.18 -10.02 15.87
CA LEU A 303 -20.25 -10.55 16.83
C LEU A 303 -19.04 -9.62 16.94
N ARG A 304 -18.82 -9.04 18.13
CA ARG A 304 -17.77 -8.04 18.37
C ARG A 304 -16.70 -8.57 19.32
N PHE A 305 -15.44 -8.34 18.98
CA PHE A 305 -14.29 -8.72 19.77
C PHE A 305 -13.30 -7.56 19.87
N GLU A 306 -12.81 -7.31 21.07
CA GLU A 306 -11.63 -6.49 21.28
C GLU A 306 -10.41 -7.41 21.34
N PHE A 307 -9.29 -6.93 20.79
CA PHE A 307 -8.03 -7.65 20.83
C PHE A 307 -6.87 -6.73 21.16
N ALA A 308 -5.86 -7.31 21.79
CA ALA A 308 -4.53 -6.74 21.93
C ALA A 308 -3.51 -7.84 21.63
N LEU A 309 -2.54 -7.52 20.79
CA LEU A 309 -1.51 -8.41 20.29
C LEU A 309 -0.16 -7.74 20.54
N ARG A 310 0.81 -8.53 21.01
CA ARG A 310 2.21 -8.11 21.13
C ARG A 310 3.09 -9.28 20.69
N GLY A 311 4.14 -8.99 19.95
CA GLY A 311 5.09 -9.99 19.49
C GLY A 311 6.33 -9.36 18.87
N SER A 312 7.40 -10.15 18.74
CA SER A 312 8.58 -9.75 17.99
C SER A 312 8.42 -10.17 16.53
N LEU A 313 8.86 -9.32 15.59
CA LEU A 313 8.93 -9.67 14.18
C LEU A 313 10.01 -10.74 13.90
N ASP A 314 10.99 -10.90 14.80
CA ASP A 314 12.06 -11.92 14.66
C ASP A 314 11.62 -13.32 15.06
N ASN A 315 10.59 -13.41 15.90
CA ASN A 315 10.02 -14.66 16.35
C ASN A 315 8.51 -14.50 16.46
N PRO A 316 7.77 -14.71 15.34
CA PRO A 316 6.33 -14.46 15.24
C PRO A 316 5.48 -15.50 15.98
N LYS A 317 5.93 -15.95 17.17
CA LYS A 317 5.07 -16.65 18.14
C LYS A 317 4.19 -15.60 18.80
N PHE A 318 3.19 -15.12 18.07
CA PHE A 318 2.25 -14.13 18.58
C PHE A 318 1.43 -14.76 19.69
N SER A 319 1.81 -14.45 20.94
CA SER A 319 1.06 -14.85 22.10
C SER A 319 -0.26 -14.09 22.09
N VAL A 320 -1.32 -14.73 21.61
CA VAL A 320 -2.69 -14.35 21.95
C VAL A 320 -2.77 -14.50 23.48
N THR A 321 -2.59 -13.39 24.20
CA THR A 321 -2.54 -13.40 25.65
C THR A 321 -3.80 -14.06 26.20
N ARG A 322 -3.67 -14.80 27.30
CA ARG A 322 -4.79 -15.41 28.07
C ARG A 322 -6.00 -14.48 28.29
N GLY A 323 -5.80 -13.15 28.19
CA GLY A 323 -6.85 -12.14 28.20
C GLY A 323 -7.82 -12.17 27.01
N PHE A 324 -7.41 -12.58 25.80
CA PHE A 324 -8.29 -12.62 24.63
C PHE A 324 -9.39 -13.68 24.80
N ALA A 325 -9.03 -14.89 25.21
CA ALA A 325 -10.02 -15.93 25.53
C ALA A 325 -10.97 -15.50 26.65
N ALA A 326 -10.45 -14.80 27.68
CA ALA A 326 -11.26 -14.25 28.77
C ALA A 326 -12.18 -13.10 28.31
N GLN A 327 -11.73 -12.23 27.41
CA GLN A 327 -12.51 -11.13 26.83
C GLN A 327 -13.57 -11.64 25.85
N VAL A 328 -13.25 -12.66 25.05
CA VAL A 328 -14.20 -13.41 24.22
C VAL A 328 -15.26 -14.07 25.10
N ALA A 329 -14.85 -14.74 26.19
CA ALA A 329 -15.78 -15.35 27.15
C ALA A 329 -16.64 -14.31 27.88
N GLN A 330 -16.09 -13.14 28.23
CA GLN A 330 -16.82 -12.06 28.87
C GLN A 330 -17.81 -11.39 27.91
N GLY A 331 -17.42 -11.19 26.64
CA GLY A 331 -18.30 -10.70 25.59
C GLY A 331 -19.45 -11.68 25.30
N PHE A 332 -19.15 -12.99 25.31
CA PHE A 332 -20.14 -14.06 25.17
C PHE A 332 -21.10 -14.11 26.37
N GLY A 333 -20.59 -13.96 27.60
CA GLY A 333 -21.41 -13.88 28.82
C GLY A 333 -22.38 -12.69 28.82
N ARG A 334 -21.98 -11.55 28.21
CA ARG A 334 -22.88 -10.40 28.02
C ARG A 334 -23.93 -10.62 26.93
N ALA A 335 -23.58 -11.32 25.85
CA ALA A 335 -24.48 -11.64 24.73
C ALA A 335 -25.49 -12.75 25.04
N ILE A 336 -25.28 -13.54 26.09
CA ILE A 336 -26.24 -14.58 26.52
C ILE A 336 -27.23 -14.03 27.56
N GLY A 337 -27.00 -12.82 28.08
CA GLY A 337 -27.89 -12.21 29.07
C GLY A 337 -27.88 -13.00 30.37
N VAL A 338 -27.05 -12.57 31.32
CA VAL A 338 -27.11 -13.08 32.69
C VAL A 338 -28.47 -12.65 33.28
N GLY A 339 -29.41 -13.59 33.35
CA GLY A 339 -30.67 -13.42 34.10
C GLY A 339 -31.84 -14.29 33.63
N ALA A 340 -32.01 -15.46 34.27
CA ALA A 340 -33.25 -15.96 34.88
C ALA A 340 -33.31 -17.51 34.86
N GLU A 341 -32.97 -18.12 36.01
CA GLU A 341 -33.58 -19.30 36.69
C GLU A 341 -34.12 -20.52 35.91
N GLY A 342 -33.84 -20.72 34.62
CA GLY A 342 -34.34 -21.87 33.85
C GLY A 342 -33.27 -22.76 33.20
N ALA A 343 -31.98 -22.42 33.31
CA ALA A 343 -30.91 -23.06 32.53
C ALA A 343 -29.95 -23.93 33.37
N ALA A 344 -30.43 -24.51 34.48
CA ALA A 344 -29.59 -25.21 35.45
C ALA A 344 -29.10 -26.61 35.02
N GLU A 345 -29.65 -27.20 33.94
CA GLU A 345 -29.24 -28.54 33.49
C GLU A 345 -28.43 -28.54 32.18
N GLY A 346 -28.62 -27.55 31.30
CA GLY A 346 -27.93 -27.49 30.01
C GLY A 346 -26.54 -26.83 30.06
N VAL A 347 -26.35 -25.87 30.96
CA VAL A 347 -25.10 -25.08 31.05
C VAL A 347 -23.99 -25.85 31.79
N THR A 348 -24.36 -26.69 32.74
CA THR A 348 -23.44 -27.57 33.48
C THR A 348 -22.76 -28.59 32.56
N GLY A 349 -23.47 -29.10 31.55
CA GLY A 349 -22.91 -29.99 30.53
C GLY A 349 -21.90 -29.29 29.62
N ALA A 350 -22.25 -28.10 29.11
CA ALA A 350 -21.38 -27.33 28.22
C ALA A 350 -20.11 -26.80 28.90
N VAL A 351 -20.20 -26.43 30.19
CA VAL A 351 -19.04 -26.01 30.99
C VAL A 351 -18.13 -27.19 31.33
N LYS A 352 -18.70 -28.39 31.54
CA LYS A 352 -17.94 -29.62 31.80
C LYS A 352 -17.24 -30.15 30.55
N GLU A 353 -17.87 -30.07 29.38
CA GLU A 353 -17.24 -30.38 28.09
C GLU A 353 -16.10 -29.41 27.75
N LEU A 354 -16.29 -28.10 27.99
CA LEU A 354 -15.22 -27.11 27.81
C LEU A 354 -14.07 -27.28 28.80
N GLY A 355 -14.37 -27.63 30.06
CA GLY A 355 -13.36 -27.96 31.07
C GLY A 355 -12.53 -29.19 30.70
N ASN A 356 -13.18 -30.24 30.18
CA ASN A 356 -12.50 -31.46 29.71
C ASN A 356 -11.65 -31.19 28.46
N ALA A 357 -12.17 -30.44 27.49
CA ALA A 357 -11.43 -30.08 26.28
C ALA A 357 -10.20 -29.20 26.56
N LEU A 358 -10.25 -28.35 27.60
CA LEU A 358 -9.12 -27.56 28.05
C LEU A 358 -8.11 -28.37 28.89
N SER A 359 -8.58 -29.38 29.64
CA SER A 359 -7.72 -30.29 30.40
C SER A 359 -6.92 -31.24 29.50
N ASP A 360 -7.52 -31.71 28.40
CA ASP A 360 -6.84 -32.55 27.40
C ASP A 360 -5.78 -31.79 26.60
N LEU A 361 -5.90 -30.46 26.50
CA LEU A 361 -4.94 -29.59 25.82
C LEU A 361 -3.74 -29.19 26.70
N LEU A 362 -3.82 -29.45 28.02
CA LEU A 362 -2.84 -29.04 29.03
C LEU A 362 -2.19 -30.23 29.75
N SER A 363 -2.54 -31.46 29.37
CA SER A 363 -1.84 -32.67 29.80
C SER A 363 -0.73 -32.98 28.78
N PRO A 364 0.52 -33.23 29.22
CA PRO A 364 1.69 -33.30 28.35
C PRO A 364 1.66 -34.43 27.31
#